data_AF-A0A957HGG8-F1
#
_entry.id   AF-A0A957HGG8-F1
#
_cell.length_a   1.000
_cell.length_b   1.000
_cell.length_c   1.000
_cell.angle_alpha   90.00
_cell.angle_beta   90.00
_cell.angle_gamma   90.00
#
_symmetry.space_group_name_H-M   'P 1'
#
loop_
_entity.id
_entity.type
_entity.pdbx_description
1 polymer ?
#
loop_
_entity_poly.entity_id
_entity_poly.type
_entity_poly.pdbx_seq_one_letter_code
_entity_poly.pdbx_strand_id
1 'polypeptide(L)'
;SQDCHVVDADYPGAVAHEGSHVLNEPTTAMCERCHANEVAQFNQSRHALPSYVAYAGSEGLSDEHLALFASIPEGGFKQEKLTMRNALFEMEGPAVTEFACKSCHDIGLPAADGSVGQCSKCHLRHEFSLEQVRKPETCNGCHIGPDHPQWEIYQESPHGIAYHTGGENWHWEAEPGTLTVNDFPAPTCATCHLSGFGGTGTSHDVGDRLTWYLFAAISECRPAWQDNKVRMQSVCRECHNQNFVDNFYTAADAATEQVNAWIVESDEIVAPLKEQGIMTAAPFDMPIDFTYFETWHHWGRTAKFGVWMQGADYTQWHGAYEVLADLAELREMTEELLAEANSGANEESAAAASE
;
A
#
# COMPACT_ATOMS: atom_id res chain seq x y z
N SER A 1 1.52 4.16 -32.27
CA SER A 1 2.93 4.55 -32.10
C SER A 1 3.08 6.07 -32.23
N GLN A 2 2.75 6.68 -33.38
CA GLN A 2 2.87 8.14 -33.54
C GLN A 2 2.05 8.94 -32.52
N ASP A 3 0.78 8.58 -32.32
CA ASP A 3 -0.13 9.34 -31.43
C ASP A 3 0.32 9.39 -29.96
N CYS A 4 1.14 8.44 -29.52
CA CYS A 4 1.62 8.36 -28.13
C CYS A 4 3.07 8.82 -27.96
N HIS A 5 3.91 8.63 -28.98
CA HIS A 5 5.36 8.88 -28.86
C HIS A 5 5.81 10.16 -29.54
N VAL A 6 5.17 10.59 -30.63
CA VAL A 6 5.63 11.77 -31.38
C VAL A 6 5.23 13.03 -30.63
N VAL A 7 6.23 13.88 -30.38
CA VAL A 7 6.11 15.15 -29.66
C VAL A 7 6.85 16.24 -30.42
N ASP A 8 6.61 17.49 -30.04
CA ASP A 8 7.35 18.63 -30.56
C ASP A 8 8.82 18.58 -30.10
N ALA A 9 9.70 19.23 -30.85
CA ALA A 9 11.16 19.19 -30.61
C ALA A 9 11.57 19.80 -29.26
N ASP A 10 10.78 20.72 -28.73
CA ASP A 10 10.97 21.40 -27.44
C ASP A 10 10.23 20.72 -26.28
N TYR A 11 9.54 19.59 -26.54
CA TYR A 11 8.86 18.84 -25.49
C TYR A 11 9.87 18.25 -24.50
N PRO A 12 9.64 18.35 -23.16
CA PRO A 12 10.54 17.77 -22.17
C PRO A 12 10.74 16.26 -22.35
N GLY A 13 12.00 15.82 -22.50
CA GLY A 13 12.34 14.42 -22.74
C GLY A 13 12.29 13.97 -24.21
N ALA A 14 12.02 14.88 -25.15
CA ALA A 14 12.04 14.59 -26.58
C ALA A 14 13.43 14.17 -27.07
N VAL A 15 13.47 13.13 -27.90
CA VAL A 15 14.68 12.63 -28.57
C VAL A 15 14.47 12.63 -30.08
N ALA A 16 15.44 13.15 -30.84
CA ALA A 16 15.38 13.13 -32.30
C ALA A 16 15.41 11.70 -32.85
N HIS A 17 14.47 11.36 -33.71
CA HIS A 17 14.34 10.03 -34.32
C HIS A 17 13.75 10.12 -35.73
N GLU A 18 14.51 9.69 -36.75
CA GLU A 18 14.06 9.55 -38.14
C GLU A 18 13.34 10.80 -38.71
N GLY A 19 13.86 12.00 -38.41
CA GLY A 19 13.29 13.27 -38.88
C GLY A 19 12.08 13.78 -38.07
N SER A 20 11.75 13.11 -36.97
CA SER A 20 10.77 13.54 -35.96
C SER A 20 11.41 13.62 -34.57
N HIS A 21 10.62 13.97 -33.56
CA HIS A 21 11.02 13.86 -32.15
C HIS A 21 10.05 12.96 -31.42
N VAL A 22 10.58 12.08 -30.56
CA VAL A 22 9.80 11.08 -29.84
C VAL A 22 10.15 11.03 -28.37
N LEU A 23 9.18 10.63 -27.55
CA LEU A 23 9.42 10.12 -26.21
C LEU A 23 9.77 8.63 -26.27
N ASN A 24 10.78 8.21 -25.50
CA ASN A 24 11.07 6.78 -25.36
C ASN A 24 9.92 6.03 -24.68
N GLU A 25 9.30 6.67 -23.68
CA GLU A 25 8.12 6.19 -22.99
C GLU A 25 7.07 7.32 -22.95
N PRO A 26 5.83 7.08 -23.37
CA PRO A 26 4.76 8.07 -23.28
C PRO A 26 4.50 8.42 -21.80
N THR A 27 4.39 9.70 -21.50
CA THR A 27 4.07 10.20 -20.17
C THR A 27 2.55 10.20 -19.93
N THR A 28 2.12 10.41 -18.69
CA THR A 28 0.69 10.56 -18.36
C THR A 28 0.03 11.69 -19.16
N ALA A 29 0.75 12.78 -19.46
CA ALA A 29 0.25 13.85 -20.32
C ALA A 29 -0.14 13.37 -21.74
N MET A 30 0.53 12.33 -22.26
CA MET A 30 0.14 11.75 -23.55
C MET A 30 -1.18 10.97 -23.43
N CYS A 31 -1.37 10.25 -22.32
CA CYS A 31 -2.60 9.52 -22.03
C CYS A 31 -3.78 10.48 -21.79
N GLU A 32 -3.54 11.59 -21.09
CA GLU A 32 -4.56 12.59 -20.70
C GLU A 32 -5.29 13.20 -21.90
N ARG A 33 -4.64 13.28 -23.07
CA ARG A 33 -5.25 13.77 -24.32
C ARG A 33 -6.55 13.06 -24.69
N CYS A 34 -6.66 11.77 -24.32
CA CYS A 34 -7.84 10.94 -24.57
C CYS A 34 -8.51 10.47 -23.27
N HIS A 35 -7.78 10.37 -22.16
CA HIS A 35 -8.19 9.76 -20.90
C HIS A 35 -8.15 10.74 -19.72
N ALA A 36 -8.67 11.95 -19.94
CA ALA A 36 -8.61 13.03 -18.95
C ALA A 36 -9.30 12.68 -17.61
N ASN A 37 -10.40 11.93 -17.66
CA ASN A 37 -11.12 11.53 -16.45
C ASN A 37 -10.31 10.53 -15.62
N GLU A 38 -9.70 9.54 -16.28
CA GLU A 38 -8.90 8.51 -15.64
C GLU A 38 -7.64 9.12 -15.03
N VAL A 39 -6.98 10.05 -15.73
CA VAL A 39 -5.82 10.78 -15.21
C VAL A 39 -6.20 11.64 -14.00
N ALA A 40 -7.32 12.37 -14.07
CA ALA A 40 -7.79 13.17 -12.94
C ALA A 40 -8.09 12.31 -11.70
N GLN A 41 -8.73 11.15 -11.87
CA GLN A 41 -9.00 10.20 -10.78
C GLN A 41 -7.70 9.60 -10.23
N PHE A 42 -6.79 9.15 -11.10
CA PHE A 42 -5.49 8.63 -10.68
C PHE A 42 -4.73 9.62 -9.81
N ASN A 43 -4.71 10.89 -10.21
CA ASN A 43 -4.08 11.99 -9.49
C ASN A 43 -4.68 12.28 -8.10
N GLN A 44 -5.90 11.80 -7.80
CA GLN A 44 -6.50 11.87 -6.47
C GLN A 44 -6.14 10.68 -5.58
N SER A 45 -5.44 9.69 -6.11
CA SER A 45 -5.17 8.43 -5.44
C SER A 45 -3.78 8.39 -4.79
N ARG A 46 -3.61 7.47 -3.84
CA ARG A 46 -2.28 7.16 -3.29
C ARG A 46 -1.35 6.42 -4.26
N HIS A 47 -1.83 5.95 -5.42
CA HIS A 47 -0.97 5.40 -6.48
C HIS A 47 -0.27 6.50 -7.29
N ALA A 48 -0.74 7.76 -7.22
CA ALA A 48 -0.03 8.91 -7.79
C ALA A 48 1.15 9.32 -6.90
N LEU A 49 1.39 10.62 -6.73
CA LEU A 49 2.53 11.16 -5.96
C LEU A 49 2.78 10.48 -4.61
N PRO A 50 1.76 10.11 -3.79
CA PRO A 50 2.02 9.45 -2.50
C PRO A 50 2.77 8.12 -2.61
N SER A 51 2.63 7.39 -3.72
CA SER A 51 3.38 6.15 -3.95
C SER A 51 4.87 6.44 -4.11
N TYR A 52 5.23 7.38 -4.98
CA TYR A 52 6.62 7.78 -5.19
C TYR A 52 7.23 8.43 -3.93
N VAL A 53 6.49 9.35 -3.32
CA VAL A 53 6.93 10.09 -2.12
C VAL A 53 7.22 9.16 -0.94
N ALA A 54 6.54 8.01 -0.83
CA ALA A 54 6.76 7.05 0.25
C ALA A 54 8.21 6.55 0.35
N TYR A 55 8.91 6.41 -0.78
CA TYR A 55 10.32 6.00 -0.80
C TYR A 55 11.26 7.12 -1.24
N ALA A 56 10.82 8.02 -2.11
CA ALA A 56 11.65 9.09 -2.67
C ALA A 56 11.51 10.42 -1.91
N GLY A 57 10.71 10.48 -0.84
CA GLY A 57 10.44 11.73 -0.14
C GLY A 57 9.86 12.80 -1.07
N SER A 58 9.82 14.04 -0.59
CA SER A 58 9.34 15.19 -1.37
C SER A 58 10.45 16.07 -1.91
N GLU A 59 11.71 15.78 -1.58
CA GLU A 59 12.86 16.56 -2.04
C GLU A 59 13.01 16.43 -3.56
N GLY A 60 12.90 17.55 -4.28
CA GLY A 60 12.96 17.60 -5.75
C GLY A 60 11.60 17.68 -6.46
N LEU A 61 10.48 17.62 -5.72
CA LEU A 61 9.17 17.92 -6.29
C LEU A 61 9.02 19.43 -6.55
N SER A 62 8.36 19.80 -7.66
CA SER A 62 8.03 21.18 -7.98
C SER A 62 6.91 21.71 -7.06
N ASP A 63 6.72 23.03 -7.02
CA ASP A 63 5.60 23.64 -6.29
C ASP A 63 4.24 23.10 -6.77
N GLU A 64 4.12 22.79 -8.06
CA GLU A 64 2.92 22.18 -8.65
C GLU A 64 2.71 20.74 -8.17
N HIS A 65 3.77 19.92 -8.12
CA HIS A 65 3.68 18.58 -7.55
C HIS A 65 3.31 18.62 -6.06
N LEU A 66 3.88 19.55 -5.29
CA LEU A 66 3.56 19.70 -3.88
C LEU A 66 2.10 20.15 -3.68
N ALA A 67 1.60 21.05 -4.52
CA ALA A 67 0.19 21.45 -4.52
C ALA A 67 -0.73 20.29 -4.88
N LEU A 68 -0.38 19.48 -5.90
CA LEU A 68 -1.12 18.29 -6.27
C LEU A 68 -1.15 17.28 -5.13
N PHE A 69 0.00 16.97 -4.54
CA PHE A 69 0.11 16.06 -3.40
C PHE A 69 -0.75 16.51 -2.21
N ALA A 70 -0.73 17.81 -1.88
CA ALA A 70 -1.54 18.38 -0.81
C ALA A 70 -3.06 18.38 -1.11
N SER A 71 -3.45 18.29 -2.38
CA SER A 71 -4.87 18.23 -2.80
C SER A 71 -5.49 16.84 -2.63
N ILE A 72 -4.66 15.79 -2.58
CA ILE A 72 -5.10 14.42 -2.41
C ILE A 72 -5.71 14.30 -1.00
N PRO A 73 -7.00 13.95 -0.86
CA PRO A 73 -7.63 13.82 0.46
C PRO A 73 -6.86 12.88 1.38
N GLU A 74 -6.32 11.80 0.81
CA GLU A 74 -5.49 10.83 1.53
C GLU A 74 -4.00 11.21 1.64
N GLY A 75 -3.55 12.24 0.91
CA GLY A 75 -2.21 12.81 0.99
C GLY A 75 -1.98 13.58 2.30
N GLY A 76 -3.06 13.95 3.00
CA GLY A 76 -3.00 14.54 4.33
C GLY A 76 -2.75 13.54 5.48
N PHE A 77 -2.69 12.23 5.21
CA PHE A 77 -2.39 11.22 6.23
C PHE A 77 -0.95 11.38 6.75
N LYS A 78 -0.81 12.28 7.73
CA LYS A 78 0.43 12.73 8.37
C LYS A 78 1.41 13.32 7.34
N GLN A 79 1.15 14.54 6.87
CA GLN A 79 2.02 15.30 5.96
C GLN A 79 3.47 15.39 6.45
N GLU A 80 3.69 15.38 7.78
CA GLU A 80 5.02 15.32 8.42
C GLU A 80 5.70 13.94 8.31
N LYS A 81 4.93 12.86 8.13
CA LYS A 81 5.41 11.48 8.01
C LYS A 81 5.49 10.98 6.57
N LEU A 82 4.71 11.54 5.64
CA LEU A 82 4.82 11.20 4.22
C LEU A 82 6.08 11.79 3.58
N THR A 83 6.69 12.81 4.17
CA THR A 83 8.01 13.32 3.75
C THR A 83 9.18 12.51 4.31
N MET A 84 8.91 11.56 5.22
CA MET A 84 9.93 10.76 5.89
C MET A 84 9.95 9.35 5.29
N ARG A 85 11.01 9.07 4.53
CA ARG A 85 11.31 7.73 4.02
C ARG A 85 11.56 6.80 5.21
N ASN A 86 11.22 5.52 5.08
CA ASN A 86 11.63 4.54 6.08
C ASN A 86 13.17 4.51 6.15
N ALA A 87 13.76 4.42 7.35
CA ALA A 87 15.20 4.38 7.53
C ALA A 87 15.90 3.25 6.75
N LEU A 88 15.20 2.14 6.49
CA LEU A 88 15.71 1.04 5.66
C LEU A 88 16.13 1.48 4.27
N PHE A 89 15.44 2.46 3.68
CA PHE A 89 15.78 3.02 2.37
C PHE A 89 17.21 3.60 2.34
N GLU A 90 17.58 4.34 3.39
CA GLU A 90 18.93 4.93 3.46
C GLU A 90 19.99 3.86 3.73
N MET A 91 19.64 2.80 4.46
CA MET A 91 20.55 1.70 4.80
C MET A 91 20.82 0.76 3.63
N GLU A 92 19.82 0.46 2.79
CA GLU A 92 19.97 -0.45 1.64
C GLU A 92 20.79 0.18 0.50
N GLY A 93 20.69 1.52 0.36
CA GLY A 93 21.38 2.29 -0.65
C GLY A 93 20.79 2.16 -2.08
N PRO A 94 21.20 3.06 -2.98
CA PRO A 94 20.52 3.26 -4.27
C PRO A 94 20.58 2.05 -5.22
N ALA A 95 21.57 1.17 -5.05
CA ALA A 95 21.71 -0.03 -5.88
C ALA A 95 20.62 -1.07 -5.58
N VAL A 96 20.18 -1.16 -4.32
CA VAL A 96 19.09 -2.06 -3.91
C VAL A 96 17.75 -1.42 -4.24
N THR A 97 17.59 -0.14 -3.92
CA THR A 97 16.37 0.65 -4.20
C THR A 97 15.89 0.54 -5.65
N GLU A 98 16.82 0.47 -6.61
CA GLU A 98 16.51 0.29 -8.04
C GLU A 98 15.61 -0.92 -8.29
N PHE A 99 15.84 -2.02 -7.57
CA PHE A 99 15.11 -3.28 -7.72
C PHE A 99 14.06 -3.51 -6.62
N ALA A 100 14.16 -2.80 -5.50
CA ALA A 100 13.21 -2.88 -4.39
C ALA A 100 12.05 -1.89 -4.56
N CYS A 101 12.27 -0.61 -4.25
CA CYS A 101 11.19 0.37 -4.19
C CYS A 101 10.71 0.84 -5.57
N LYS A 102 11.63 1.13 -6.49
CA LYS A 102 11.29 1.79 -7.78
C LYS A 102 10.36 0.97 -8.65
N SER A 103 10.55 -0.36 -8.68
CA SER A 103 9.71 -1.26 -9.47
C SER A 103 8.23 -1.06 -9.16
N CYS A 104 7.88 -0.90 -7.87
CA CYS A 104 6.52 -0.78 -7.39
C CYS A 104 6.05 0.68 -7.30
N HIS A 105 6.88 1.56 -6.73
CA HIS A 105 6.46 2.90 -6.34
C HIS A 105 6.58 3.96 -7.44
N ASP A 106 7.34 3.69 -8.51
CA ASP A 106 7.44 4.63 -9.64
C ASP A 106 6.15 4.74 -10.45
N ILE A 107 5.11 3.96 -10.12
CA ILE A 107 3.74 4.24 -10.59
C ILE A 107 3.33 5.69 -10.33
N GLY A 108 3.86 6.34 -9.29
CA GLY A 108 3.64 7.75 -8.96
C GLY A 108 4.77 8.71 -9.35
N LEU A 109 5.81 8.24 -10.06
CA LEU A 109 6.99 9.05 -10.40
C LEU A 109 6.58 10.19 -11.37
N PRO A 110 6.96 11.45 -11.09
CA PRO A 110 6.80 12.53 -12.05
C PRO A 110 7.69 12.37 -13.29
N ALA A 111 7.14 12.68 -14.46
CA ALA A 111 7.87 12.75 -15.71
C ALA A 111 8.53 14.12 -15.92
N ALA A 112 9.40 14.22 -16.93
CA ALA A 112 10.12 15.46 -17.26
C ALA A 112 9.20 16.61 -17.68
N ASP A 113 7.98 16.31 -18.14
CA ASP A 113 6.97 17.29 -18.51
C ASP A 113 6.09 17.74 -17.33
N GLY A 114 6.37 17.24 -16.11
CA GLY A 114 5.62 17.54 -14.89
C GLY A 114 4.35 16.69 -14.70
N SER A 115 3.98 15.86 -15.67
CA SER A 115 2.86 14.92 -15.48
C SER A 115 3.25 13.81 -14.50
N VAL A 116 2.29 13.37 -13.70
CA VAL A 116 2.53 12.37 -12.64
C VAL A 116 2.08 10.99 -13.09
N GLY A 117 2.97 10.03 -12.89
CA GLY A 117 2.67 8.62 -12.89
C GLY A 117 3.01 7.85 -14.15
N GLN A 118 2.82 6.54 -14.08
CA GLN A 118 3.16 5.61 -15.15
C GLN A 118 1.98 4.68 -15.45
N CYS A 119 1.11 5.09 -16.36
CA CYS A 119 -0.13 4.37 -16.68
C CYS A 119 0.09 2.92 -17.15
N SER A 120 1.27 2.59 -17.70
CA SER A 120 1.57 1.21 -18.13
C SER A 120 2.02 0.27 -17.00
N LYS A 121 1.98 0.68 -15.73
CA LYS A 121 2.31 -0.20 -14.58
C LYS A 121 1.24 -1.25 -14.32
N CYS A 122 -0.03 -0.95 -14.64
CA CYS A 122 -1.14 -1.89 -14.51
C CYS A 122 -1.45 -2.53 -15.87
N HIS A 123 -2.05 -1.81 -16.82
CA HIS A 123 -2.30 -2.33 -18.18
C HIS A 123 -1.05 -2.16 -19.05
N LEU A 124 -0.35 -3.27 -19.29
CA LEU A 124 0.97 -3.27 -19.89
C LEU A 124 0.93 -2.85 -21.36
N ARG A 125 1.95 -2.09 -21.75
CA ARG A 125 2.24 -1.79 -23.14
C ARG A 125 2.70 -3.07 -23.87
N HIS A 126 2.40 -3.26 -25.15
CA HIS A 126 1.69 -2.35 -26.05
C HIS A 126 0.24 -2.78 -26.31
N GLU A 127 -0.28 -3.73 -25.53
CA GLU A 127 -1.61 -4.28 -25.75
C GLU A 127 -2.69 -3.48 -25.03
N PHE A 128 -2.41 -2.97 -23.82
CA PHE A 128 -3.37 -2.21 -23.01
C PHE A 128 -4.71 -2.95 -22.83
N SER A 129 -4.62 -4.26 -22.55
CA SER A 129 -5.75 -5.19 -22.47
C SER A 129 -6.63 -4.98 -21.22
N LEU A 130 -7.95 -5.01 -21.42
CA LEU A 130 -8.93 -5.02 -20.32
C LEU A 130 -8.86 -6.34 -19.54
N GLU A 131 -8.70 -7.47 -20.22
CA GLU A 131 -8.49 -8.77 -19.57
C GLU A 131 -7.30 -8.74 -18.63
N GLN A 132 -6.14 -8.30 -19.12
CA GLN A 132 -4.92 -8.29 -18.34
C GLN A 132 -5.09 -7.45 -17.07
N VAL A 133 -5.59 -6.22 -17.18
CA VAL A 133 -5.72 -5.33 -16.00
C VAL A 133 -6.81 -5.75 -15.02
N ARG A 134 -7.84 -6.49 -15.48
CA ARG A 134 -8.90 -7.01 -14.61
C ARG A 134 -8.48 -8.27 -13.86
N LYS A 135 -7.45 -8.96 -14.35
CA LYS A 135 -6.91 -10.16 -13.73
C LYS A 135 -6.05 -9.83 -12.51
N PRO A 136 -6.26 -10.54 -11.38
CA PRO A 136 -5.50 -10.36 -10.13
C PRO A 136 -3.98 -10.37 -10.28
N GLU A 137 -3.44 -11.10 -11.26
CA GLU A 137 -2.00 -11.24 -11.54
C GLU A 137 -1.34 -9.89 -11.88
N THR A 138 -2.09 -8.91 -12.39
CA THR A 138 -1.57 -7.56 -12.63
C THR A 138 -1.17 -6.86 -11.32
N CYS A 139 -1.93 -7.10 -10.24
CA CYS A 139 -1.69 -6.46 -8.95
C CYS A 139 -0.51 -7.11 -8.19
N ASN A 140 -0.26 -8.40 -8.43
CA ASN A 140 0.84 -9.19 -7.83
C ASN A 140 2.23 -8.57 -8.09
N GLY A 141 2.40 -7.80 -9.17
CA GLY A 141 3.68 -7.10 -9.40
C GLY A 141 4.15 -6.20 -8.25
N CYS A 142 3.23 -5.76 -7.36
CA CYS A 142 3.54 -4.91 -6.21
C CYS A 142 2.86 -5.34 -4.90
N HIS A 143 1.62 -5.85 -4.97
CA HIS A 143 0.78 -6.16 -3.80
C HIS A 143 1.00 -7.57 -3.27
N ILE A 144 2.19 -7.79 -2.72
CA ILE A 144 2.73 -9.09 -2.27
C ILE A 144 3.54 -8.95 -1.00
N GLY A 145 4.00 -10.09 -0.47
CA GLY A 145 5.08 -10.11 0.51
C GLY A 145 4.64 -9.79 1.93
N PRO A 146 5.60 -9.62 2.85
CA PRO A 146 5.34 -9.76 4.29
C PRO A 146 4.54 -8.60 4.91
N ASP A 147 4.57 -7.41 4.31
CA ASP A 147 3.93 -6.22 4.87
C ASP A 147 2.58 -5.89 4.23
N HIS A 148 2.30 -6.48 3.07
CA HIS A 148 1.02 -6.32 2.39
C HIS A 148 0.73 -7.50 1.43
N PRO A 149 0.46 -8.71 1.96
CA PRO A 149 0.29 -9.93 1.17
C PRO A 149 -1.09 -10.04 0.49
N GLN A 150 -1.56 -8.98 -0.18
CA GLN A 150 -2.93 -8.97 -0.72
C GLN A 150 -3.12 -10.00 -1.83
N TRP A 151 -2.11 -10.24 -2.65
CA TRP A 151 -2.12 -11.31 -3.65
C TRP A 151 -2.32 -12.67 -2.95
N GLU A 152 -1.48 -13.00 -2.00
CA GLU A 152 -1.49 -14.30 -1.33
C GLU A 152 -2.80 -14.53 -0.56
N ILE A 153 -3.30 -13.49 0.12
CA ILE A 153 -4.61 -13.51 0.76
C ILE A 153 -5.73 -13.76 -0.26
N TYR A 154 -5.69 -13.07 -1.40
CA TYR A 154 -6.69 -13.28 -2.45
C TYR A 154 -6.69 -14.72 -2.93
N GLN A 155 -5.50 -15.29 -3.20
CA GLN A 155 -5.32 -16.64 -3.71
C GLN A 155 -5.96 -17.71 -2.80
N GLU A 156 -5.83 -17.58 -1.47
CA GLU A 156 -6.42 -18.54 -0.53
C GLU A 156 -7.92 -18.31 -0.27
N SER A 157 -8.41 -17.09 -0.50
CA SER A 157 -9.79 -16.73 -0.22
C SER A 157 -10.78 -17.52 -1.09
N PRO A 158 -12.04 -17.68 -0.66
CA PRO A 158 -13.08 -18.26 -1.51
C PRO A 158 -13.27 -17.54 -2.85
N HIS A 159 -13.01 -16.23 -2.89
CA HIS A 159 -13.06 -15.44 -4.13
C HIS A 159 -11.94 -15.83 -5.09
N GLY A 160 -10.70 -15.96 -4.61
CA GLY A 160 -9.57 -16.43 -5.41
C GLY A 160 -9.75 -17.87 -5.87
N ILE A 161 -10.28 -18.76 -5.02
CA ILE A 161 -10.60 -20.14 -5.42
C ILE A 161 -11.60 -20.16 -6.58
N ALA A 162 -12.65 -19.33 -6.53
CA ALA A 162 -13.62 -19.23 -7.63
C ALA A 162 -13.00 -18.67 -8.91
N TYR A 163 -12.11 -17.67 -8.78
CA TYR A 163 -11.32 -17.17 -9.90
C TYR A 163 -10.42 -18.26 -10.52
N HIS A 164 -9.67 -19.02 -9.74
CA HIS A 164 -8.79 -20.07 -10.27
C HIS A 164 -9.53 -21.24 -10.90
N THR A 165 -10.71 -21.57 -10.39
CA THR A 165 -11.47 -22.73 -10.87
C THR A 165 -12.42 -22.41 -12.03
N GLY A 166 -12.75 -21.14 -12.28
CA GLY A 166 -13.69 -20.76 -13.34
C GLY A 166 -13.33 -19.51 -14.15
N GLY A 167 -12.31 -18.76 -13.76
CA GLY A 167 -11.97 -17.44 -14.30
C GLY A 167 -11.63 -17.44 -15.80
N GLU A 168 -11.14 -18.55 -16.34
CA GLU A 168 -10.88 -18.67 -17.79
C GLU A 168 -12.13 -18.46 -18.67
N ASN A 169 -13.32 -18.66 -18.10
CA ASN A 169 -14.59 -18.60 -18.83
C ASN A 169 -15.36 -17.28 -18.61
N TRP A 170 -14.75 -16.30 -17.92
CA TRP A 170 -15.39 -15.03 -17.61
C TRP A 170 -15.31 -14.04 -18.78
N HIS A 171 -16.16 -13.01 -18.78
CA HIS A 171 -16.19 -12.01 -19.84
C HIS A 171 -15.22 -10.85 -19.58
N TRP A 172 -13.93 -11.14 -19.76
CA TRP A 172 -12.85 -10.22 -19.44
C TRP A 172 -12.83 -8.92 -20.25
N GLU A 173 -13.38 -8.93 -21.46
CA GLU A 173 -13.42 -7.79 -22.39
C GLU A 173 -14.78 -7.06 -22.37
N ALA A 174 -15.64 -7.32 -21.38
CA ALA A 174 -16.91 -6.61 -21.24
C ALA A 174 -16.69 -5.09 -21.07
N GLU A 175 -17.58 -4.27 -21.64
CA GLU A 175 -17.42 -2.82 -21.63
C GLU A 175 -17.32 -2.26 -20.19
N PRO A 176 -16.41 -1.30 -19.91
CA PRO A 176 -16.34 -0.66 -18.61
C PRO A 176 -17.70 -0.09 -18.17
N GLY A 177 -18.08 -0.37 -16.92
CA GLY A 177 -19.37 0.07 -16.36
C GLY A 177 -20.57 -0.81 -16.71
N THR A 178 -20.38 -1.90 -17.48
CA THR A 178 -21.45 -2.88 -17.76
C THR A 178 -21.28 -4.20 -17.03
N LEU A 179 -20.25 -4.33 -16.18
CA LEU A 179 -19.93 -5.59 -15.51
C LEU A 179 -21.04 -6.00 -14.54
N THR A 180 -21.41 -7.27 -14.61
CA THR A 180 -22.38 -7.90 -13.69
C THR A 180 -21.85 -9.22 -13.16
N VAL A 181 -22.59 -9.83 -12.23
CA VAL A 181 -22.31 -11.19 -11.73
C VAL A 181 -22.34 -12.28 -12.82
N ASN A 182 -22.94 -12.01 -13.98
CA ASN A 182 -22.89 -12.95 -15.11
C ASN A 182 -21.55 -12.92 -15.84
N ASP A 183 -20.90 -11.74 -15.86
CA ASP A 183 -19.59 -11.54 -16.46
C ASP A 183 -18.48 -11.98 -15.50
N PHE A 184 -18.67 -11.68 -14.20
CA PHE A 184 -17.75 -11.95 -13.10
C PHE A 184 -18.50 -12.60 -11.92
N PRO A 185 -18.63 -13.94 -11.90
CA PRO A 185 -19.29 -14.68 -10.82
C PRO A 185 -18.59 -14.62 -9.46
N ALA A 186 -17.33 -14.21 -9.42
CA ALA A 186 -16.59 -13.90 -8.21
C ALA A 186 -15.72 -12.65 -8.43
N PRO A 187 -15.40 -11.89 -7.35
CA PRO A 187 -14.65 -10.66 -7.50
C PRO A 187 -13.16 -10.90 -7.76
N THR A 188 -12.54 -9.96 -8.47
CA THR A 188 -11.08 -9.76 -8.57
C THR A 188 -10.66 -8.49 -7.84
N CYS A 189 -9.35 -8.23 -7.77
CA CYS A 189 -8.80 -6.96 -7.29
C CYS A 189 -9.47 -5.77 -8.00
N ALA A 190 -9.58 -5.84 -9.33
CA ALA A 190 -10.16 -4.78 -10.14
C ALA A 190 -11.65 -4.59 -9.87
N THR A 191 -12.47 -5.65 -9.77
CA THR A 191 -13.92 -5.48 -9.51
C THR A 191 -14.18 -4.82 -8.15
N CYS A 192 -13.38 -5.15 -7.14
CA CYS A 192 -13.50 -4.55 -5.81
C CYS A 192 -13.00 -3.10 -5.79
N HIS A 193 -11.86 -2.80 -6.40
CA HIS A 193 -11.16 -1.53 -6.17
C HIS A 193 -11.25 -0.50 -7.31
N LEU A 194 -11.52 -0.91 -8.56
CA LEU A 194 -11.45 0.00 -9.72
C LEU A 194 -12.67 -0.09 -10.65
N SER A 195 -13.03 -1.28 -11.12
CA SER A 195 -14.08 -1.46 -12.13
C SER A 195 -15.46 -1.11 -11.57
N GLY A 196 -16.30 -0.51 -12.41
CA GLY A 196 -17.71 -0.35 -12.10
C GLY A 196 -18.38 -1.71 -11.92
N PHE A 197 -19.00 -1.92 -10.77
CA PHE A 197 -19.68 -3.17 -10.40
C PHE A 197 -20.83 -2.83 -9.44
N GLY A 198 -22.04 -3.27 -9.79
CA GLY A 198 -23.25 -2.87 -9.09
C GLY A 198 -23.51 -1.37 -9.18
N GLY A 199 -23.90 -0.76 -8.05
CA GLY A 199 -24.17 0.68 -7.96
C GLY A 199 -22.95 1.60 -7.99
N THR A 200 -21.72 1.06 -8.03
CA THR A 200 -20.48 1.86 -8.00
C THR A 200 -19.86 1.97 -9.39
N GLY A 201 -19.48 3.19 -9.79
CA GLY A 201 -18.84 3.46 -11.08
C GLY A 201 -17.37 3.05 -11.13
N THR A 202 -16.84 2.97 -12.36
CA THR A 202 -15.40 2.78 -12.59
C THR A 202 -14.62 4.00 -12.11
N SER A 203 -13.50 3.78 -11.42
CA SER A 203 -12.59 4.84 -10.96
C SER A 203 -11.14 4.40 -11.04
N HIS A 204 -10.25 5.33 -11.39
CA HIS A 204 -8.80 5.19 -11.21
C HIS A 204 -8.29 5.76 -9.87
N ASP A 205 -9.20 6.25 -9.02
CA ASP A 205 -8.90 6.52 -7.62
C ASP A 205 -9.09 5.24 -6.79
N VAL A 206 -7.98 4.54 -6.52
CA VAL A 206 -7.99 3.30 -5.71
C VAL A 206 -8.36 3.53 -4.24
N GLY A 207 -8.36 4.78 -3.76
CA GLY A 207 -8.80 5.16 -2.42
C GLY A 207 -10.32 5.24 -2.26
N ASP A 208 -11.05 5.39 -3.38
CA ASP A 208 -12.48 5.73 -3.44
C ASP A 208 -13.40 4.72 -2.73
N ARG A 209 -12.91 3.52 -2.46
CA ARG A 209 -13.64 2.40 -1.84
C ARG A 209 -12.98 1.85 -0.57
N LEU A 210 -11.98 2.54 -0.03
CA LEU A 210 -11.24 2.09 1.15
C LEU A 210 -11.76 2.76 2.43
N THR A 211 -12.01 1.96 3.46
CA THR A 211 -12.45 2.44 4.79
C THR A 211 -11.27 2.80 5.69
N TRP A 212 -10.25 1.94 5.72
CA TRP A 212 -9.17 1.98 6.72
C TRP A 212 -7.80 2.21 6.08
N TYR A 213 -6.90 2.89 6.80
CA TYR A 213 -5.46 2.89 6.52
C TYR A 213 -4.80 1.61 7.06
N LEU A 214 -5.10 0.45 6.47
CA LEU A 214 -4.61 -0.84 6.97
C LEU A 214 -3.08 -0.97 7.01
N PHE A 215 -2.36 -0.19 6.20
CA PHE A 215 -0.89 -0.14 6.22
C PHE A 215 -0.31 0.64 7.42
N ALA A 216 -1.10 1.46 8.11
CA ALA A 216 -0.60 2.24 9.24
C ALA A 216 -0.30 1.32 10.43
N ALA A 217 0.64 1.68 11.31
CA ALA A 217 0.88 0.94 12.55
C ALA A 217 -0.41 0.82 13.38
N ILE A 218 -0.97 1.98 13.73
CA ILE A 218 -2.33 2.11 14.25
C ILE A 218 -3.23 2.55 13.10
N SER A 219 -4.14 1.67 12.70
CA SER A 219 -5.10 1.94 11.63
C SER A 219 -6.15 2.94 12.08
N GLU A 220 -6.34 3.96 11.27
CA GLU A 220 -7.41 4.94 11.40
C GLU A 220 -8.31 4.86 10.16
N CYS A 221 -9.57 5.25 10.29
CA CYS A 221 -10.45 5.39 9.13
C CYS A 221 -9.99 6.54 8.22
N ARG A 222 -10.15 6.34 6.91
CA ARG A 222 -9.78 7.30 5.88
C ARG A 222 -10.71 8.53 5.88
N PRO A 223 -10.28 9.66 5.30
CA PRO A 223 -11.19 10.73 4.94
C PRO A 223 -12.35 10.17 4.10
N ALA A 224 -13.58 10.60 4.39
CA ALA A 224 -14.79 10.11 3.72
C ALA A 224 -15.02 8.58 3.79
N TRP A 225 -14.45 7.89 4.79
CA TRP A 225 -14.59 6.43 4.93
C TRP A 225 -16.05 5.94 4.92
N GLN A 226 -17.00 6.75 5.39
CA GLN A 226 -18.42 6.38 5.36
C GLN A 226 -18.93 6.21 3.93
N ASP A 227 -18.58 7.14 3.04
CA ASP A 227 -18.96 7.07 1.62
C ASP A 227 -18.20 5.94 0.92
N ASN A 228 -16.91 5.80 1.22
CA ASN A 228 -16.07 4.72 0.68
C ASN A 228 -16.62 3.33 1.07
N LYS A 229 -17.04 3.17 2.33
CA LYS A 229 -17.69 1.97 2.85
C LYS A 229 -18.98 1.68 2.10
N VAL A 230 -19.83 2.68 1.86
CA VAL A 230 -21.08 2.49 1.10
C VAL A 230 -20.80 2.00 -0.32
N ARG A 231 -19.78 2.55 -1.00
CA ARG A 231 -19.35 2.11 -2.34
C ARG A 231 -18.86 0.67 -2.33
N MET A 232 -17.94 0.30 -1.43
CA MET A 232 -17.45 -1.08 -1.33
C MET A 232 -18.58 -2.06 -0.97
N GLN A 233 -19.44 -1.72 -0.02
CA GLN A 233 -20.61 -2.54 0.31
C GLN A 233 -21.56 -2.70 -0.88
N SER A 234 -21.63 -1.72 -1.80
CA SER A 234 -22.41 -1.86 -3.02
C SER A 234 -21.85 -2.94 -3.94
N VAL A 235 -20.53 -3.09 -4.02
CA VAL A 235 -19.90 -4.20 -4.76
C VAL A 235 -20.26 -5.53 -4.09
N CYS A 236 -20.16 -5.63 -2.76
CA CYS A 236 -20.49 -6.85 -2.02
C CYS A 236 -21.95 -7.29 -2.25
N ARG A 237 -22.87 -6.33 -2.34
CA ARG A 237 -24.33 -6.57 -2.46
C ARG A 237 -24.77 -7.16 -3.79
N GLU A 238 -23.92 -7.15 -4.81
CA GLU A 238 -24.22 -7.84 -6.07
C GLU A 238 -24.26 -9.36 -5.89
N CYS A 239 -23.53 -9.90 -4.90
CA CYS A 239 -23.46 -11.34 -4.63
C CYS A 239 -24.01 -11.72 -3.23
N HIS A 240 -23.89 -10.83 -2.25
CA HIS A 240 -24.21 -11.12 -0.85
C HIS A 240 -25.40 -10.31 -0.35
N ASN A 241 -26.17 -10.90 0.57
CA ASN A 241 -27.24 -10.16 1.23
C ASN A 241 -26.70 -9.17 2.28
N GLN A 242 -27.53 -8.19 2.64
CA GLN A 242 -27.18 -7.13 3.59
C GLN A 242 -26.71 -7.66 4.95
N ASN A 243 -27.35 -8.71 5.49
CA ASN A 243 -26.99 -9.26 6.80
C ASN A 243 -25.55 -9.82 6.81
N PHE A 244 -25.15 -10.50 5.72
CA PHE A 244 -23.77 -10.98 5.59
C PHE A 244 -22.79 -9.79 5.60
N VAL A 245 -23.07 -8.76 4.80
CA VAL A 245 -22.21 -7.58 4.69
C VAL A 245 -22.10 -6.85 6.03
N ASP A 246 -23.21 -6.62 6.74
CA ASP A 246 -23.18 -5.93 8.04
C ASP A 246 -22.44 -6.71 9.12
N ASN A 247 -22.65 -8.03 9.17
CA ASN A 247 -21.95 -8.90 10.11
C ASN A 247 -20.44 -8.93 9.82
N PHE A 248 -20.06 -9.05 8.54
CA PHE A 248 -18.67 -9.03 8.12
C PHE A 248 -17.98 -7.72 8.52
N TYR A 249 -18.57 -6.57 8.17
CA TYR A 249 -17.98 -5.27 8.51
C TYR A 249 -17.89 -5.05 10.02
N THR A 250 -18.92 -5.44 10.80
CA THR A 250 -18.88 -5.31 12.26
C THR A 250 -17.76 -6.13 12.86
N ALA A 251 -17.57 -7.38 12.41
CA ALA A 251 -16.50 -8.24 12.88
C ALA A 251 -15.11 -7.75 12.42
N ALA A 252 -14.99 -7.28 11.18
CA ALA A 252 -13.74 -6.79 10.62
C ALA A 252 -13.28 -5.47 11.26
N ASP A 253 -14.21 -4.57 11.56
CA ASP A 253 -13.93 -3.33 12.31
C ASP A 253 -13.40 -3.69 13.72
N ALA A 254 -14.06 -4.61 14.44
CA ALA A 254 -13.60 -5.06 15.76
C ALA A 254 -12.23 -5.77 15.73
N ALA A 255 -11.97 -6.59 14.72
CA ALA A 255 -10.68 -7.26 14.56
C ALA A 255 -9.56 -6.26 14.24
N THR A 256 -9.84 -5.21 13.46
CA THR A 256 -8.89 -4.14 13.16
C THR A 256 -8.50 -3.38 14.43
N GLU A 257 -9.48 -3.05 15.28
CA GLU A 257 -9.27 -2.43 16.60
C GLU A 257 -8.47 -3.35 17.54
N GLN A 258 -8.72 -4.66 17.52
CA GLN A 258 -7.94 -5.61 18.32
C GLN A 258 -6.47 -5.67 17.89
N VAL A 259 -6.19 -5.66 16.58
CA VAL A 259 -4.80 -5.59 16.10
C VAL A 259 -4.16 -4.27 16.52
N ASN A 260 -4.86 -3.14 16.41
CA ASN A 260 -4.37 -1.85 16.90
C ASN A 260 -4.00 -1.93 18.40
N ALA A 261 -4.81 -2.59 19.22
CA ALA A 261 -4.54 -2.73 20.65
C ALA A 261 -3.22 -3.49 20.93
N TRP A 262 -2.92 -4.54 20.16
CA TRP A 262 -1.63 -5.24 20.27
C TRP A 262 -0.44 -4.37 19.84
N ILE A 263 -0.62 -3.51 18.83
CA ILE A 263 0.45 -2.59 18.43
C ILE A 263 0.67 -1.50 19.48
N VAL A 264 -0.39 -1.02 20.15
CA VAL A 264 -0.24 -0.14 21.32
C VAL A 264 0.49 -0.86 22.46
N GLU A 265 0.18 -2.13 22.69
CA GLU A 265 0.87 -2.95 23.68
C GLU A 265 2.38 -3.09 23.37
N SER A 266 2.77 -3.22 22.09
CA SER A 266 4.20 -3.24 21.72
C SER A 266 4.89 -1.91 21.99
N ASP A 267 4.22 -0.78 21.75
CA ASP A 267 4.71 0.55 22.11
C ASP A 267 4.95 0.67 23.63
N GLU A 268 4.03 0.17 24.44
CA GLU A 268 4.12 0.16 25.91
C GLU A 268 5.25 -0.73 26.42
N ILE A 269 5.50 -1.88 25.78
CA ILE A 269 6.60 -2.79 26.14
C ILE A 269 7.95 -2.08 26.01
N VAL A 270 8.22 -1.45 24.86
CA VAL A 270 9.54 -0.87 24.58
C VAL A 270 9.74 0.53 25.17
N ALA A 271 8.66 1.16 25.67
CA ALA A 271 8.71 2.52 26.21
C ALA A 271 9.80 2.75 27.28
N PRO A 272 9.99 1.87 28.29
CA PRO A 272 11.02 2.07 29.31
C PRO A 272 12.45 2.11 28.73
N LEU A 273 12.72 1.35 27.66
CA LEU A 273 14.03 1.36 27.00
C LEU A 273 14.27 2.68 26.28
N LYS A 274 13.25 3.19 25.58
CA LYS A 274 13.30 4.49 24.90
C LYS A 274 13.47 5.64 25.89
N GLU A 275 12.73 5.61 27.00
CA GLU A 275 12.80 6.63 28.05
C GLU A 275 14.17 6.69 28.74
N GLN A 276 14.82 5.54 28.91
CA GLN A 276 16.18 5.44 29.48
C GLN A 276 17.28 5.62 28.44
N GLY A 277 16.94 5.77 27.16
CA GLY A 277 17.91 5.87 26.06
C GLY A 277 18.72 4.59 25.83
N ILE A 278 18.22 3.44 26.31
CA ILE A 278 18.82 2.12 26.08
C ILE A 278 18.58 1.70 24.63
N MET A 279 17.34 1.84 24.16
CA MET A 279 17.03 1.79 22.72
C MET A 279 17.47 3.11 22.12
N THR A 280 18.46 3.09 21.23
CA THR A 280 19.08 4.31 20.74
C THR A 280 18.21 5.02 19.71
N ALA A 281 18.61 6.23 19.32
CA ALA A 281 17.94 6.95 18.23
C ALA A 281 18.40 6.48 16.83
N ALA A 282 19.46 5.68 16.75
CA ALA A 282 19.88 5.11 15.48
C ALA A 282 18.86 4.04 15.05
N PRO A 283 18.38 4.06 13.80
CA PRO A 283 17.39 3.10 13.36
C PRO A 283 18.05 1.75 13.09
N PHE A 284 17.41 0.67 13.54
CA PHE A 284 17.81 -0.71 13.23
C PHE A 284 19.25 -1.05 13.62
N ASP A 285 19.73 -0.49 14.74
CA ASP A 285 21.06 -0.78 15.28
C ASP A 285 21.06 -1.89 16.34
N MET A 286 19.88 -2.23 16.87
CA MET A 286 19.67 -3.29 17.85
C MET A 286 18.69 -4.35 17.33
N PRO A 287 18.84 -5.64 17.70
CA PRO A 287 17.88 -6.68 17.33
C PRO A 287 16.43 -6.33 17.69
N ILE A 288 16.21 -5.68 18.85
CA ILE A 288 14.86 -5.29 19.30
C ILE A 288 14.18 -4.30 18.36
N ASP A 289 14.94 -3.51 17.60
CA ASP A 289 14.39 -2.58 16.61
C ASP A 289 13.67 -3.32 15.48
N PHE A 290 14.25 -4.45 15.04
CA PHE A 290 13.68 -5.28 13.99
C PHE A 290 12.41 -5.95 14.48
N THR A 291 12.45 -6.64 15.64
CA THR A 291 11.27 -7.28 16.23
C THR A 291 10.15 -6.26 16.43
N TYR A 292 10.44 -5.10 17.02
CA TYR A 292 9.46 -4.04 17.25
C TYR A 292 8.88 -3.47 15.95
N PHE A 293 9.71 -3.32 14.91
CA PHE A 293 9.26 -2.87 13.59
C PHE A 293 8.36 -3.91 12.90
N GLU A 294 8.78 -5.17 12.89
CA GLU A 294 8.07 -6.27 12.22
C GLU A 294 6.69 -6.53 12.85
N THR A 295 6.57 -6.40 14.17
CA THR A 295 5.31 -6.56 14.91
C THR A 295 4.16 -5.78 14.28
N TRP A 296 4.39 -4.50 13.95
CA TRP A 296 3.36 -3.67 13.32
C TRP A 296 3.45 -3.67 11.79
N HIS A 297 4.68 -3.65 11.23
CA HIS A 297 4.92 -3.45 9.81
C HIS A 297 4.60 -4.69 9.01
N HIS A 298 5.03 -5.87 9.44
CA HIS A 298 4.72 -7.13 8.76
C HIS A 298 3.43 -7.70 9.29
N TRP A 299 3.43 -8.09 10.57
CA TRP A 299 2.40 -8.94 11.13
C TRP A 299 1.09 -8.19 11.39
N GLY A 300 1.19 -6.97 11.95
CA GLY A 300 0.05 -6.10 12.16
C GLY A 300 -0.67 -5.76 10.85
N ARG A 301 0.07 -5.38 9.80
CA ARG A 301 -0.50 -5.14 8.46
C ARG A 301 -1.11 -6.40 7.88
N THR A 302 -0.38 -7.52 7.91
CA THR A 302 -0.83 -8.80 7.38
C THR A 302 -2.14 -9.28 8.02
N ALA A 303 -2.23 -9.26 9.35
CA ALA A 303 -3.46 -9.60 10.06
C ALA A 303 -4.63 -8.73 9.60
N LYS A 304 -4.41 -7.42 9.48
CA LYS A 304 -5.43 -6.45 9.04
C LYS A 304 -5.87 -6.68 7.60
N PHE A 305 -4.96 -6.93 6.67
CA PHE A 305 -5.34 -7.28 5.29
C PHE A 305 -6.07 -8.62 5.24
N GLY A 306 -5.61 -9.63 5.98
CA GLY A 306 -6.25 -10.95 6.07
C GLY A 306 -7.72 -10.86 6.49
N VAL A 307 -8.02 -10.05 7.51
CA VAL A 307 -9.38 -9.79 8.00
C VAL A 307 -10.28 -9.25 6.88
N TRP A 308 -9.83 -8.19 6.20
CA TRP A 308 -10.65 -7.48 5.22
C TRP A 308 -10.80 -8.19 3.88
N MET A 309 -9.90 -9.11 3.56
CA MET A 309 -9.90 -9.86 2.31
C MET A 309 -10.27 -11.34 2.48
N GLN A 310 -10.75 -11.74 3.66
CA GLN A 310 -11.18 -13.10 4.00
C GLN A 310 -10.06 -14.16 3.86
N GLY A 311 -8.83 -13.78 4.18
CA GLY A 311 -7.70 -14.70 4.32
C GLY A 311 -7.56 -15.18 5.76
N ALA A 312 -8.09 -16.37 6.06
CA ALA A 312 -8.09 -16.89 7.42
C ALA A 312 -6.69 -17.22 7.92
N ASP A 313 -5.82 -17.72 7.05
CA ASP A 313 -4.46 -18.11 7.44
C ASP A 313 -3.57 -16.87 7.61
N TYR A 314 -3.76 -15.86 6.76
CA TYR A 314 -3.11 -14.56 6.90
C TYR A 314 -3.63 -13.73 8.07
N THR A 315 -4.89 -13.92 8.48
CA THR A 315 -5.41 -13.34 9.72
C THR A 315 -4.75 -13.97 10.93
N GLN A 316 -4.63 -15.31 10.93
CA GLN A 316 -4.16 -16.08 12.08
C GLN A 316 -2.64 -16.31 12.04
N TRP A 317 -2.17 -17.26 11.24
CA TRP A 317 -0.83 -17.83 11.36
C TRP A 317 0.27 -16.95 10.78
N HIS A 318 -0.03 -16.14 9.76
CA HIS A 318 0.93 -15.14 9.23
C HIS A 318 0.73 -13.73 9.82
N GLY A 319 -0.27 -13.56 10.70
CA GLY A 319 -0.70 -12.27 11.23
C GLY A 319 -0.75 -12.29 12.75
N ALA A 320 -1.93 -12.59 13.32
CA ALA A 320 -2.16 -12.52 14.77
C ALA A 320 -1.19 -13.37 15.60
N TYR A 321 -0.83 -14.57 15.12
CA TYR A 321 0.15 -15.44 15.78
C TYR A 321 1.51 -14.75 15.86
N GLU A 322 2.01 -14.21 14.76
CA GLU A 322 3.30 -13.53 14.68
C GLU A 322 3.31 -12.25 15.53
N VAL A 323 2.23 -11.45 15.52
CA VAL A 323 2.09 -10.29 16.44
C VAL A 323 2.22 -10.74 17.90
N LEU A 324 1.50 -11.79 18.31
CA LEU A 324 1.53 -12.28 19.69
C LEU A 324 2.87 -12.91 20.07
N ALA A 325 3.55 -13.56 19.12
CA ALA A 325 4.88 -14.11 19.31
C ALA A 325 5.91 -12.98 19.51
N ASP A 326 5.92 -11.97 18.64
CA ASP A 326 6.78 -10.80 18.78
C ASP A 326 6.50 -10.05 20.09
N LEU A 327 5.24 -9.92 20.52
CA LEU A 327 4.93 -9.31 21.82
C LEU A 327 5.58 -10.06 22.99
N ALA A 328 5.66 -11.40 22.92
CA ALA A 328 6.35 -12.18 23.94
C ALA A 328 7.87 -11.97 23.87
N GLU A 329 8.45 -11.96 22.68
CA GLU A 329 9.87 -11.71 22.45
C GLU A 329 10.28 -10.29 22.91
N LEU A 330 9.51 -9.27 22.56
CA LEU A 330 9.75 -7.90 22.99
C LEU A 330 9.77 -7.76 24.51
N ARG A 331 8.95 -8.52 25.24
CA ARG A 331 8.97 -8.54 26.72
C ARG A 331 10.28 -9.09 27.25
N GLU A 332 10.72 -10.23 26.73
CA GLU A 332 11.98 -10.86 27.12
C GLU A 332 13.16 -9.93 26.82
N MET A 333 13.27 -9.42 25.59
CA MET A 333 14.33 -8.49 25.19
C MET A 333 14.33 -7.21 26.05
N THR A 334 13.15 -6.71 26.38
CA THR A 334 13.02 -5.51 27.24
C THR A 334 13.51 -5.78 28.66
N GLU A 335 13.12 -6.90 29.26
CA GLU A 335 13.56 -7.28 30.60
C GLU A 335 15.08 -7.49 30.66
N GLU A 336 15.65 -8.15 29.65
CA GLU A 336 17.09 -8.39 29.54
C GLU A 336 17.87 -7.08 29.43
N LEU A 337 17.51 -6.20 28.48
CA LEU A 337 18.19 -4.92 28.28
C LEU A 337 18.10 -4.01 29.51
N LEU A 338 16.95 -4.00 30.21
CA LEU A 338 16.80 -3.28 31.47
C LEU A 338 17.69 -3.89 32.57
N ALA A 339 17.77 -5.22 32.67
CA ALA A 339 18.62 -5.88 33.65
C ALA A 339 20.11 -5.60 33.42
N GLU A 340 20.56 -5.66 32.16
CA GLU A 340 21.92 -5.33 31.75
C GLU A 340 22.28 -3.89 32.11
N ALA A 341 21.44 -2.92 31.75
CA ALA A 341 21.66 -1.51 32.05
C ALA A 341 21.77 -1.25 33.57
N ASN A 342 20.91 -1.90 34.37
CA ASN A 342 20.96 -1.79 35.83
C ASN A 342 22.20 -2.46 36.43
N SER A 343 22.66 -3.58 35.87
CA SER A 343 23.88 -4.26 36.33
C SER A 343 25.14 -3.43 36.05
N GLY A 344 25.25 -2.84 34.85
CA GLY A 344 26.36 -1.97 34.48
C GLY A 344 26.44 -0.70 35.33
N ALA A 345 25.28 -0.08 35.62
CA ALA A 345 25.21 1.08 36.51
C ALA A 345 25.68 0.75 37.95
N ASN A 346 25.35 -0.45 38.45
CA ASN A 346 25.79 -0.89 39.76
C ASN A 346 27.31 -1.13 39.80
N GLU A 347 27.90 -1.71 38.75
CA GLU A 347 29.35 -1.92 38.65
C GLU A 347 30.13 -0.60 38.56
N GLU A 348 29.68 0.37 37.76
CA GLU A 348 30.29 1.71 37.70
C GLU A 348 30.20 2.45 39.05
N SER A 349 29.06 2.34 39.75
CA SER A 349 28.90 2.95 41.07
C SER A 349 29.81 2.31 42.13
N ALA A 350 30.02 1.00 42.07
CA ALA A 350 30.90 0.27 42.96
C ALA A 350 32.38 0.59 42.69
N ALA A 351 32.76 0.75 41.42
CA ALA A 351 34.10 1.18 41.03
C ALA A 351 34.40 2.60 41.53
N ALA A 352 33.48 3.56 41.32
CA ALA A 352 33.63 4.94 41.76
C ALA A 352 33.64 5.11 43.29
N ALA A 353 33.03 4.19 44.05
CA ALA A 353 33.09 4.18 45.52
C ALA A 353 34.37 3.53 46.08
N SER A 354 35.18 2.90 45.23
CA SER A 354 36.42 2.21 45.60
C SER A 354 37.71 3.01 45.30
N GLU A 355 37.58 4.15 44.61
CA GLU A 355 38.60 5.20 44.46
C GLU A 355 38.45 6.28 45.54
#